data_AF-A0A5C8S8D5-F1
#
_entry.id   AF-A0A5C8S8D5-F1
#
_cell.length_a   1.000
_cell.length_b   1.000
_cell.length_c   1.000
_cell.angle_alpha   90.00
_cell.angle_beta   90.00
_cell.angle_gamma   90.00
#
_symmetry.space_group_name_H-M   'P 1'
#
loop_
_entity.id
_entity.type
_entity.pdbx_description
1 polymer ?
#
loop_
_entity_poly.entity_id
_entity_poly.type
_entity_poly.pdbx_seq_one_letter_code
_entity_poly.pdbx_strand_id
1 'polypeptide(L)'
;MDDATVQGTARHLRASRAGGDRRGAARPRRPSGRDRPKHRPGGRLDEGEAGIVTTYVGILEKDPTSLWGVWFPDLPGCIAAAETADATVIQAAEALVQWMALIEEDGRTLPPARTIEVLRQDVDVSQALAAGHAAVVIRPPFDELGLDETAIRAIDSAAERRGLSRRDLVREMVLNQIAV
;
A
#
# COMPACT_ATOMS: atom_id res chain seq x y z
N MET A 1 -34.01 9.57 -46.24
CA MET A 1 -33.19 9.03 -47.33
C MET A 1 -31.76 9.00 -46.82
N ASP A 2 -31.17 7.94 -46.29
CA ASP A 2 -31.50 6.53 -45.97
C ASP A 2 -30.41 6.13 -44.95
N ASP A 3 -30.74 5.62 -43.75
CA ASP A 3 -30.91 4.20 -43.38
C ASP A 3 -29.80 3.23 -43.84
N ALA A 4 -29.09 2.65 -42.86
CA ALA A 4 -28.41 1.34 -42.84
C ALA A 4 -27.46 1.33 -41.61
N THR A 5 -27.88 0.94 -40.41
CA THR A 5 -28.16 -0.43 -39.95
C THR A 5 -27.06 -1.43 -40.33
N VAL A 6 -26.16 -1.72 -39.37
CA VAL A 6 -25.45 -3.01 -39.30
C VAL A 6 -25.60 -3.55 -37.87
N GLN A 7 -26.65 -4.35 -37.70
CA GLN A 7 -26.80 -5.33 -36.63
C GLN A 7 -26.27 -6.67 -37.12
N GLY A 8 -25.55 -7.39 -36.26
CA GLY A 8 -25.35 -8.83 -36.38
C GLY A 8 -24.17 -9.32 -35.55
N THR A 9 -24.17 -10.46 -34.88
CA THR A 9 -25.19 -11.48 -34.58
C THR A 9 -24.54 -12.35 -33.49
N ALA A 10 -25.03 -12.35 -32.26
CA ALA A 10 -24.59 -13.31 -31.24
C ALA A 10 -25.67 -14.41 -31.10
N ARG A 11 -25.42 -15.54 -31.77
CA ARG A 11 -26.28 -16.72 -31.79
C ARG A 11 -26.03 -17.59 -30.55
N HIS A 12 -27.12 -18.05 -29.97
CA HIS A 12 -27.24 -18.92 -28.80
C HIS A 12 -26.39 -20.21 -28.83
N LEU A 13 -25.96 -20.63 -27.64
CA LEU A 13 -25.97 -22.04 -27.24
C LEU A 13 -26.42 -22.16 -25.77
N ARG A 14 -27.63 -22.71 -25.61
CA ARG A 14 -28.17 -23.32 -24.38
C ARG A 14 -28.09 -24.83 -24.55
N ALA A 15 -27.79 -25.53 -23.44
CA ALA A 15 -28.29 -26.86 -23.02
C ALA A 15 -27.22 -27.46 -22.07
N SER A 16 -27.50 -28.23 -21.02
CA SER A 16 -28.75 -28.68 -20.38
C SER A 16 -28.37 -29.34 -19.03
N ARG A 17 -29.40 -29.53 -18.20
CA ARG A 17 -29.43 -30.07 -16.82
C ARG A 17 -29.15 -31.58 -16.72
N ALA A 18 -28.72 -32.00 -15.52
CA ALA A 18 -29.23 -33.10 -14.67
C ALA A 18 -28.18 -33.37 -13.56
N GLY A 19 -28.42 -33.70 -12.28
CA GLY A 19 -29.57 -34.18 -11.51
C GLY A 19 -29.05 -35.20 -10.46
N GLY A 20 -29.61 -35.21 -9.25
CA GLY A 20 -29.36 -36.25 -8.21
C GLY A 20 -28.65 -35.72 -6.95
N ASP A 21 -29.26 -35.36 -5.81
CA ASP A 21 -30.28 -35.96 -4.91
C ASP A 21 -29.65 -36.78 -3.75
N ARG A 22 -29.86 -36.24 -2.53
CA ARG A 22 -30.11 -36.88 -1.21
C ARG A 22 -28.99 -37.45 -0.31
N ARG A 23 -29.01 -36.85 0.90
CA ARG A 23 -29.13 -37.45 2.26
C ARG A 23 -27.88 -38.08 2.89
N GLY A 24 -27.47 -37.49 4.01
CA GLY A 24 -26.63 -38.11 5.02
C GLY A 24 -26.46 -37.22 6.24
N ALA A 25 -27.43 -37.23 7.15
CA ALA A 25 -27.35 -36.59 8.46
C ALA A 25 -26.68 -37.52 9.47
N ALA A 26 -25.65 -37.06 10.20
CA ALA A 26 -25.29 -37.58 11.53
C ALA A 26 -24.34 -36.65 12.31
N ARG A 27 -24.97 -35.87 13.21
CA ARG A 27 -24.59 -35.34 14.55
C ARG A 27 -23.13 -35.04 14.97
N PRO A 28 -22.94 -33.99 15.80
CA PRO A 28 -21.64 -33.54 16.31
C PRO A 28 -21.14 -34.38 17.48
N ARG A 29 -19.82 -34.58 17.58
CA ARG A 29 -19.17 -35.09 18.79
C ARG A 29 -18.73 -33.92 19.67
N ARG A 30 -19.25 -33.90 20.90
CA ARG A 30 -18.93 -32.97 22.00
C ARG A 30 -17.53 -33.23 22.58
N PRO A 31 -16.97 -32.27 23.33
CA PRO A 31 -15.53 -32.14 23.57
C PRO A 31 -15.07 -32.98 24.76
N SER A 32 -13.86 -33.52 24.69
CA SER A 32 -13.16 -34.01 25.89
C SER A 32 -12.23 -32.91 26.38
N GLY A 33 -12.61 -32.26 27.48
CA GLY A 33 -11.75 -31.33 28.19
C GLY A 33 -10.56 -32.06 28.82
N ARG A 34 -9.42 -31.37 28.81
CA ARG A 34 -8.46 -31.46 29.92
C ARG A 34 -7.80 -30.11 30.09
N ASP A 35 -8.37 -29.33 31.00
CA ASP A 35 -7.71 -28.19 31.63
C ASP A 35 -6.37 -28.64 32.24
N ARG A 36 -5.29 -27.96 31.86
CA ARG A 36 -4.26 -27.53 32.82
C ARG A 36 -3.69 -26.17 32.40
N PRO A 37 -3.63 -25.20 33.34
CA PRO A 37 -3.14 -23.86 33.05
C PRO A 37 -1.62 -23.85 33.09
N LYS A 38 -0.98 -23.24 32.10
CA LYS A 38 0.43 -22.84 32.20
C LYS A 38 0.65 -21.49 31.53
N HIS A 39 1.07 -20.56 32.38
CA HIS A 39 1.77 -19.33 32.08
C HIS A 39 1.04 -18.25 31.26
N ARG A 40 0.57 -17.28 32.04
CA ARG A 40 0.55 -15.87 31.70
C ARG A 40 1.99 -15.34 31.78
N PRO A 41 2.60 -14.86 30.67
CA PRO A 41 3.37 -13.64 30.73
C PRO A 41 2.36 -12.49 30.51
N GLY A 42 2.26 -11.45 31.34
CA GLY A 42 3.36 -10.77 31.99
C GLY A 42 3.98 -9.85 30.95
N GLY A 43 3.69 -8.55 31.07
CA GLY A 43 4.32 -7.51 30.26
C GLY A 43 3.44 -7.04 29.10
N ARG A 44 2.61 -6.03 29.38
CA ARG A 44 2.59 -4.78 28.62
C ARG A 44 3.64 -4.78 27.50
N LEU A 45 3.19 -4.96 26.27
CA LEU A 45 3.92 -4.48 25.11
C LEU A 45 3.71 -2.96 25.11
N ASP A 46 4.36 -2.28 26.05
CA ASP A 46 4.91 -0.96 25.77
C ASP A 46 6.16 -1.25 24.94
N GLU A 47 5.96 -1.78 23.74
CA GLU A 47 6.93 -1.65 22.67
C GLU A 47 6.79 -0.20 22.28
N GLY A 48 7.74 0.62 22.74
CA GLY A 48 7.79 2.03 22.40
C GLY A 48 7.55 2.20 20.91
N GLU A 49 6.70 3.18 20.57
CA GLU A 49 6.42 3.64 19.21
C GLU A 49 7.72 4.10 18.54
N ALA A 50 8.59 3.17 18.18
CA ALA A 50 9.48 3.32 17.05
C ALA A 50 8.53 3.38 15.86
N GLY A 51 8.30 4.59 15.33
CA GLY A 51 7.37 4.83 14.23
C GLY A 51 7.50 3.76 13.17
N ILE A 52 6.55 2.82 13.15
CA ILE A 52 6.59 1.72 12.20
C ILE A 52 6.25 2.36 10.87
N VAL A 53 7.27 2.55 10.04
CA VAL A 53 7.09 3.13 8.72
C VAL A 53 6.20 2.18 7.92
N THR A 54 4.93 2.55 7.80
CA THR A 54 3.93 1.73 7.13
C THR A 54 4.28 1.67 5.65
N THR A 55 4.50 0.46 5.16
CA THR A 55 4.93 0.22 3.78
C THR A 55 3.79 -0.50 3.05
N TYR A 56 3.46 -0.05 1.85
CA TYR A 56 2.38 -0.62 1.05
C TYR A 56 2.94 -1.35 -0.17
N VAL A 57 2.22 -2.37 -0.62
CA VAL A 57 2.52 -3.05 -1.89
C VAL A 57 1.72 -2.38 -3.00
N GLY A 58 2.40 -1.84 -4.00
CA GLY A 58 1.82 -1.35 -5.24
C GLY A 58 1.97 -2.38 -6.36
N ILE A 59 1.07 -2.33 -7.33
CA ILE A 59 1.16 -3.09 -8.57
C ILE A 59 1.62 -2.16 -9.68
N LEU A 60 2.86 -2.36 -10.12
CA LEU A 60 3.48 -1.63 -11.21
C LEU A 60 3.08 -2.30 -12.53
N GLU A 61 2.30 -1.57 -13.32
CA GLU A 61 1.78 -2.00 -14.61
C GLU A 61 2.43 -1.24 -15.76
N LYS A 62 2.47 -1.91 -16.92
CA LYS A 62 2.93 -1.33 -18.17
C LYS A 62 2.25 -2.02 -19.33
N ASP A 63 1.41 -1.26 -20.04
CA ASP A 63 0.89 -1.68 -21.33
C ASP A 63 1.77 -1.17 -22.46
N PRO A 64 1.79 -1.81 -23.65
CA PRO A 64 2.71 -1.45 -24.74
C PRO A 64 2.67 0.02 -25.14
N THR A 65 1.50 0.66 -25.09
CA THR A 65 1.29 2.05 -25.54
C THR A 65 1.02 3.03 -24.41
N SER A 66 1.11 2.62 -23.15
CA SER A 66 0.85 3.48 -21.97
C SER A 66 2.13 4.01 -21.33
N LEU A 67 1.98 4.96 -20.41
CA LEU A 67 2.98 5.22 -19.36
C LEU A 67 3.13 4.00 -18.45
N TRP A 68 4.19 3.97 -17.65
CA TRP A 68 4.22 3.11 -16.47
C TRP A 68 3.21 3.64 -15.46
N GLY A 69 2.43 2.73 -14.87
CA GLY A 69 1.44 3.05 -13.86
C GLY A 69 1.68 2.25 -12.60
N VAL A 70 1.28 2.78 -11.46
CA VAL A 70 1.20 2.03 -10.22
C VAL A 70 -0.10 2.35 -9.50
N TRP A 71 -0.75 1.32 -8.98
CA TRP A 71 -1.92 1.43 -8.13
C TRP A 71 -1.74 0.56 -6.88
N PHE A 72 -2.44 0.93 -5.82
CA PHE A 72 -2.35 0.25 -4.53
C PHE A 72 -3.65 -0.50 -4.23
N PRO A 73 -3.65 -1.85 -4.13
CA PRO A 73 -4.85 -2.62 -3.81
C PRO A 73 -5.48 -2.25 -2.46
N ASP A 74 -4.65 -1.80 -1.52
CA ASP A 74 -5.07 -1.42 -0.16
C ASP A 74 -5.49 0.05 -0.05
N LEU A 75 -5.13 0.87 -1.05
CA LEU A 75 -5.37 2.30 -1.06
C LEU A 75 -6.07 2.70 -2.37
N PRO A 76 -7.35 2.32 -2.57
CA PRO A 76 -8.07 2.65 -3.79
C PRO A 76 -8.05 4.15 -4.07
N GLY A 77 -7.67 4.52 -5.30
CA GLY A 77 -7.52 5.91 -5.73
C GLY A 77 -6.13 6.52 -5.50
N CYS A 78 -5.23 5.85 -4.76
CA CYS A 78 -3.81 6.21 -4.75
C CYS A 78 -3.16 5.62 -6.01
N ILE A 79 -2.77 6.47 -6.96
CA ILE A 79 -2.15 6.08 -8.22
C ILE A 79 -1.01 7.03 -8.58
N ALA A 80 -0.02 6.54 -9.31
CA ALA A 80 1.02 7.37 -9.93
C ALA A 80 1.37 6.82 -11.33
N ALA A 81 1.85 7.67 -12.21
CA ALA A 81 2.25 7.26 -13.56
C ALA A 81 3.39 8.13 -14.11
N ALA A 82 4.38 7.50 -14.75
CA ALA A 82 5.51 8.20 -15.35
C ALA A 82 6.04 7.49 -16.60
N GLU A 83 6.98 8.11 -17.30
CA GLU A 83 7.60 7.55 -18.51
C GLU A 83 8.44 6.29 -18.24
N THR A 84 8.96 6.16 -17.02
CA THR A 84 9.81 5.02 -16.61
C THR A 84 9.30 4.37 -15.33
N ALA A 85 9.65 3.10 -15.14
CA ALA A 85 9.34 2.35 -13.93
C ALA A 85 9.90 3.04 -12.67
N ASP A 86 11.18 3.44 -12.71
CA ASP A 86 11.85 4.08 -11.59
C ASP A 86 11.19 5.42 -11.22
N ALA A 87 10.87 6.25 -12.21
CA ALA A 87 10.16 7.51 -11.97
C ALA A 87 8.76 7.27 -11.40
N THR A 88 8.08 6.22 -11.84
CA THR A 88 6.75 5.84 -11.34
C THR A 88 6.83 5.44 -9.87
N VAL A 89 7.82 4.64 -9.47
CA VAL A 89 8.05 4.24 -8.07
C VAL A 89 8.35 5.45 -7.17
N ILE A 90 9.16 6.39 -7.64
CA ILE A 90 9.46 7.64 -6.91
C ILE A 90 8.17 8.45 -6.71
N GLN A 91 7.41 8.70 -7.77
CA GLN A 91 6.15 9.45 -7.69
C GLN A 91 5.09 8.72 -6.85
N ALA A 92 5.09 7.39 -6.84
CA ALA A 92 4.20 6.59 -5.99
C ALA A 92 4.41 6.89 -4.51
N ALA A 93 5.67 7.08 -4.10
CA ALA A 93 6.02 7.40 -2.73
C ALA A 93 5.48 8.79 -2.33
N GLU A 94 5.57 9.77 -3.22
CA GLU A 94 4.99 11.11 -3.02
C GLU A 94 3.45 11.06 -3.01
N ALA A 95 2.84 10.30 -3.92
CA ALA A 95 1.40 10.10 -3.98
C ALA A 95 0.86 9.47 -2.68
N LEU A 96 1.60 8.54 -2.07
CA LEU A 96 1.25 7.98 -0.76
C LEU A 96 1.15 9.05 0.32
N VAL A 97 2.10 10.00 0.40
CA VAL A 97 2.06 11.07 1.41
C VAL A 97 0.82 11.93 1.22
N GLN A 98 0.53 12.33 -0.02
CA GLN A 98 -0.63 13.15 -0.35
C GLN A 98 -1.94 12.42 -0.02
N TRP A 99 -2.02 11.13 -0.37
CA TRP A 99 -3.19 10.31 -0.07
C TRP A 99 -3.39 10.15 1.43
N MET A 100 -2.32 9.90 2.20
CA MET A 100 -2.38 9.81 3.67
C MET A 100 -2.84 11.12 4.30
N ALA A 101 -2.31 12.26 3.86
CA ALA A 101 -2.73 13.58 4.33
C ALA A 101 -4.23 13.81 4.10
N LEU A 102 -4.76 13.42 2.94
CA LEU A 102 -6.20 13.52 2.66
C LEU A 102 -7.05 12.64 3.59
N ILE A 103 -6.60 11.42 3.90
CA ILE A 103 -7.30 10.55 4.87
C ILE A 103 -7.31 11.18 6.27
N GLU A 104 -6.20 11.76 6.69
CA GLU A 104 -6.09 12.45 7.97
C GLU A 104 -6.96 13.71 8.04
N GLU A 105 -6.97 14.53 6.98
CA GLU A 105 -7.85 15.71 6.85
C GLU A 105 -9.33 15.34 6.94
N ASP A 106 -9.71 14.19 6.38
CA ASP A 106 -11.07 13.63 6.48
C ASP A 106 -11.37 12.99 7.86
N GLY A 107 -10.42 12.99 8.80
CA GLY A 107 -10.56 12.36 10.12
C GLY A 107 -10.70 10.84 10.07
N ARG A 108 -10.24 10.21 8.98
CA ARG A 108 -10.27 8.76 8.77
C ARG A 108 -8.96 8.14 9.22
N THR A 109 -9.01 6.84 9.51
CA THR A 109 -7.80 6.06 9.86
C THR A 109 -7.19 5.46 8.60
N LEU A 110 -5.86 5.44 8.54
CA LEU A 110 -5.12 4.79 7.45
C LEU A 110 -5.50 3.29 7.36
N PRO A 111 -5.78 2.78 6.15
CA PRO A 111 -6.03 1.35 5.96
C PRO A 111 -4.82 0.49 6.35
N PRO A 112 -5.02 -0.72 6.89
CA PRO A 112 -3.90 -1.61 7.19
C PRO A 112 -3.26 -2.13 5.90
N ALA A 113 -1.92 -2.10 5.83
CA ALA A 113 -1.18 -2.70 4.72
C ALA A 113 -1.22 -4.24 4.79
N ARG A 114 -1.66 -4.90 3.71
CA ARG A 114 -1.63 -6.36 3.56
C ARG A 114 -0.24 -6.83 3.12
N THR A 115 0.16 -8.03 3.54
CA THR A 115 1.40 -8.65 3.04
C THR A 115 1.23 -9.15 1.61
N ILE A 116 2.35 -9.38 0.93
CA ILE A 116 2.32 -9.92 -0.44
C ILE A 116 1.66 -11.32 -0.49
N GLU A 117 1.80 -12.14 0.54
CA GLU A 117 1.15 -13.47 0.62
C GLU A 117 -0.37 -13.36 0.59
N VAL A 118 -0.93 -12.36 1.29
CA VAL A 118 -2.37 -12.09 1.29
C VAL A 118 -2.80 -11.50 -0.04
N LEU A 119 -2.05 -10.52 -0.56
CA LEU A 119 -2.38 -9.83 -1.81
C LEU A 119 -2.34 -10.77 -3.02
N ARG A 120 -1.49 -11.79 -3.05
CA ARG A 120 -1.47 -12.77 -4.15
C ARG A 120 -2.73 -13.62 -4.24
N GLN A 121 -3.57 -13.63 -3.20
CA GLN A 121 -4.88 -14.30 -3.21
C GLN A 121 -6.00 -13.39 -3.71
N ASP A 122 -5.74 -12.09 -3.86
CA ASP A 122 -6.66 -11.11 -4.42
C ASP A 122 -6.80 -11.33 -5.94
N VAL A 123 -8.03 -11.26 -6.45
CA VAL A 123 -8.33 -11.57 -7.85
C VAL A 123 -7.69 -10.55 -8.80
N ASP A 124 -7.70 -9.27 -8.43
CA ASP A 124 -7.19 -8.21 -9.30
C ASP A 124 -5.65 -8.24 -9.32
N VAL A 125 -5.04 -8.44 -8.15
CA VAL A 125 -3.58 -8.59 -8.02
C VAL A 125 -3.08 -9.83 -8.74
N SER A 126 -3.72 -10.98 -8.54
CA SER A 126 -3.28 -12.24 -9.17
C SER A 126 -3.40 -12.18 -10.69
N GLN A 127 -4.44 -11.55 -11.24
CA GLN A 127 -4.59 -11.32 -12.68
C GLN A 127 -3.53 -10.36 -13.20
N ALA A 128 -3.28 -9.25 -12.51
CA ALA A 128 -2.23 -8.30 -12.89
C ALA A 128 -0.84 -8.95 -12.93
N LEU A 129 -0.49 -9.74 -11.91
CA LEU A 129 0.78 -10.47 -11.87
C LEU A 129 0.86 -11.53 -13.00
N ALA A 130 -0.25 -12.21 -13.29
CA ALA A 130 -0.31 -13.17 -14.41
C ALA A 130 -0.17 -12.49 -15.79
N ALA A 131 -0.59 -11.22 -15.91
CA ALA A 131 -0.40 -10.40 -17.10
C ALA A 131 1.02 -9.86 -17.27
N GLY A 132 1.92 -10.13 -16.32
CA GLY A 132 3.33 -9.71 -16.37
C GLY A 132 3.62 -8.38 -15.67
N HIS A 133 2.66 -7.83 -14.91
CA HIS A 133 2.90 -6.69 -14.03
C HIS A 133 3.70 -7.11 -12.79
N ALA A 134 4.31 -6.14 -12.11
CA ALA A 134 5.20 -6.40 -10.98
C ALA A 134 4.60 -5.90 -9.66
N ALA A 135 4.77 -6.66 -8.59
CA ALA A 135 4.52 -6.16 -7.24
C ALA A 135 5.77 -5.39 -6.75
N VAL A 136 5.56 -4.16 -6.29
CA VAL A 136 6.61 -3.29 -5.76
C VAL A 136 6.27 -2.85 -4.34
N VAL A 137 7.27 -2.82 -3.48
CA VAL A 137 7.13 -2.38 -2.09
C VAL A 137 7.44 -0.88 -2.05
N ILE A 138 6.45 -0.06 -1.75
CA ILE A 138 6.57 1.40 -1.71
C ILE A 138 6.46 1.88 -0.28
N ARG A 139 7.46 2.64 0.14
CA ARG A 139 7.51 3.30 1.43
C ARG A 139 7.22 4.78 1.24
N PRO A 140 6.27 5.38 1.97
CA PRO A 140 6.11 6.84 1.95
C PRO A 140 7.40 7.47 2.51
N PRO A 141 7.91 8.57 1.91
CA PRO A 141 8.96 9.34 2.54
C PRO A 141 8.48 9.81 3.91
N PHE A 142 9.30 9.55 4.92
CA PHE A 142 9.05 9.95 6.29
C PHE A 142 10.26 10.74 6.76
N ASP A 143 10.03 11.84 7.47
CA ASP A 143 11.12 12.50 8.17
C ASP A 143 11.34 11.83 9.52
N GLU A 144 12.49 11.17 9.68
CA GLU A 144 12.91 10.54 10.93
C GLU A 144 12.98 11.56 12.09
N LEU A 145 13.22 12.83 11.79
CA LEU A 145 13.31 13.90 12.78
C LEU A 145 11.94 14.55 13.08
N GLY A 146 10.87 14.17 12.37
CA GLY A 146 9.53 14.73 12.54
C GLY A 146 9.46 16.24 12.28
N LEU A 147 10.34 16.78 11.44
CA LEU A 147 10.37 18.16 11.02
C LEU A 147 9.26 18.40 10.01
N ASP A 148 8.42 19.36 10.34
CA ASP A 148 7.44 19.86 9.39
C ASP A 148 8.11 20.69 8.28
N GLU A 149 7.33 20.99 7.27
CA GLU A 149 7.74 21.80 6.12
C GLU A 149 8.25 23.21 6.56
N THR A 150 7.78 23.75 7.68
CA THR A 150 8.26 25.05 8.20
C THR A 150 9.65 24.92 8.80
N ALA A 151 9.90 23.87 9.57
CA ALA A 151 11.20 23.56 10.14
C ALA A 151 12.22 23.24 9.05
N ILE A 152 11.84 22.44 8.03
CA ILE A 152 12.70 22.15 6.87
C ILE A 152 13.13 23.45 6.18
N ARG A 153 12.17 24.33 5.85
CA ARG A 153 12.49 25.64 5.24
C ARG A 153 13.37 26.52 6.12
N ALA A 154 13.16 26.50 7.43
CA ALA A 154 13.99 27.25 8.37
C ALA A 154 15.44 26.75 8.37
N ILE A 155 15.64 25.43 8.31
CA ILE A 155 16.96 24.80 8.21
C ILE A 155 17.62 25.17 6.88
N ASP A 156 16.93 25.05 5.75
CA ASP A 156 17.46 25.42 4.44
C ASP A 156 17.90 26.88 4.39
N SER A 157 17.03 27.78 4.84
CA SER A 157 17.33 29.22 4.91
C SER A 157 18.54 29.51 5.79
N ALA A 158 18.71 28.76 6.89
CA ALA A 158 19.88 28.90 7.76
C ALA A 158 21.16 28.33 7.12
N ALA A 159 21.05 27.28 6.33
CA ALA A 159 22.17 26.63 5.64
C ALA A 159 22.68 27.53 4.52
N GLU A 160 21.77 28.08 3.70
CA GLU A 160 22.08 29.03 2.63
C GLU A 160 22.80 30.27 3.15
N ARG A 161 22.31 30.88 4.24
CA ARG A 161 22.97 32.05 4.87
C ARG A 161 24.41 31.77 5.31
N ARG A 162 24.78 30.50 5.50
CA ARG A 162 26.13 30.07 5.92
C ARG A 162 26.92 29.41 4.79
N GLY A 163 26.36 29.28 3.59
CA GLY A 163 26.99 28.56 2.48
C GLY A 163 27.19 27.07 2.76
N LEU A 164 26.34 26.47 3.61
CA LEU A 164 26.39 25.07 3.99
C LEU A 164 25.27 24.27 3.32
N SER A 165 25.47 22.96 3.16
CA SER A 165 24.35 22.06 2.88
C SER A 165 23.48 21.88 4.13
N ARG A 166 22.21 21.53 3.96
CA ARG A 166 21.28 21.20 5.06
C ARG A 166 21.93 20.24 6.07
N ARG A 167 22.53 19.15 5.56
CA ARG A 167 23.20 18.13 6.36
C ARG A 167 24.38 18.70 7.15
N ASP A 168 25.21 19.52 6.52
CA ASP A 168 26.40 20.09 7.18
C ASP A 168 25.99 21.09 8.27
N LEU A 169 24.97 21.92 8.01
CA LEU A 169 24.42 22.80 9.03
C LEU A 169 23.89 22.01 10.23
N VAL A 170 23.03 21.01 10.00
CA VAL A 170 22.45 20.19 11.08
C VAL A 170 23.57 19.51 11.87
N ARG A 171 24.55 18.92 11.17
CA ARG A 171 25.71 18.29 11.79
C ARG A 171 26.50 19.27 12.66
N GLU A 172 26.82 20.46 12.15
CA GLU A 172 27.58 21.48 12.89
C GLU A 172 26.82 21.93 14.14
N MET A 173 25.53 22.26 14.02
CA MET A 173 24.71 22.73 15.13
C MET A 173 24.56 21.67 16.22
N VAL A 174 24.32 20.41 15.85
CA VAL A 174 24.22 19.30 16.82
C VAL A 174 25.56 19.09 17.53
N LEU A 175 26.67 19.01 16.78
CA LEU A 175 27.99 18.77 17.37
C LEU A 175 28.42 19.89 18.32
N ASN A 176 28.17 21.15 17.98
CA ASN A 176 28.49 22.28 18.85
C ASN A 176 27.68 22.26 20.17
N GLN A 177 26.45 21.74 20.13
CA GLN A 177 25.58 21.72 21.31
C GLN A 177 25.89 20.54 22.26
N ILE A 178 26.35 19.41 21.74
CA ILE A 178 26.63 18.20 22.54
C ILE A 178 28.09 18.08 22.99
N ALA A 179 29.03 18.80 22.38
CA ALA A 179 30.46 18.77 22.71
C ALA A 179 30.82 19.56 24.00
N VAL A 180 29.86 19.68 24.93
CA VAL A 180 30.01 20.35 26.24
C VAL A 180 30.62 19.40 27.27
#